data_AF-A0AAD9UFW7-F1
#
_entry.id   AF-A0AAD9UFW7-F1
#
_cell.length_a   1.000
_cell.length_b   1.000
_cell.length_c   1.000
_cell.angle_alpha   90.00
_cell.angle_beta   90.00
_cell.angle_gamma   90.00
#
_symmetry.space_group_name_H-M   'P 1'
#
loop_
_entity.id
_entity.type
_entity.pdbx_description
1 polymer ?
#
loop_
_entity_poly.entity_id
_entity_poly.type
_entity_poly.pdbx_seq_one_letter_code
_entity_poly.pdbx_strand_id
1 'polypeptide(L)'
;MYTMEGPLSFYKGILPPIMSDTPKRAVKFFAFEQFKKFFSDGTASPTAFGLTMAGLCAGILEAFLVNPFEVVKIQLQADRNKFKTQKSTFATVREIVKEGGFGDRGLNKALTSTLFRNGIFNMVYFSFYHNVKDIIPKSEDARLDFFRRFVIGLMAGVLASTMNIPADVVKSRIQGPQPLPGQVKYHGCFRTIKIVYTEEG
;
A
#
# COMPACT_ATOMS: atom_id res chain seq x y z
N MET A 1 22.31 -2.45 -12.49
CA MET A 1 22.14 -2.77 -11.05
C MET A 1 23.05 -3.93 -10.63
N TYR A 2 22.92 -5.13 -11.21
CA TYR A 2 23.79 -6.29 -10.90
C TYR A 2 25.30 -6.03 -11.08
N THR A 3 25.69 -5.35 -12.17
CA THR A 3 27.10 -5.05 -12.49
C THR A 3 27.70 -3.91 -11.69
N MET A 4 26.87 -3.00 -11.15
CA MET A 4 27.31 -1.80 -10.41
C MET A 4 27.33 -2.03 -8.90
N GLU A 5 26.42 -2.87 -8.38
CA GLU A 5 26.15 -3.00 -6.94
C GLU A 5 26.24 -4.45 -6.42
N GLY A 6 26.31 -5.44 -7.32
CA GLY A 6 26.38 -6.87 -7.01
C GLY A 6 25.01 -7.58 -6.85
N PRO A 7 25.01 -8.93 -6.80
CA PRO A 7 23.79 -9.75 -6.68
C PRO A 7 22.96 -9.48 -5.42
N LEU A 8 23.62 -9.11 -4.32
CA LEU A 8 22.93 -8.85 -3.05
C LEU A 8 22.11 -7.54 -3.07
N SER A 9 22.27 -6.70 -4.10
CA SER A 9 21.53 -5.45 -4.22
C SER A 9 20.00 -5.64 -4.31
N PHE A 10 19.54 -6.79 -4.81
CA PHE A 10 18.10 -7.10 -4.87
C PHE A 10 17.44 -7.23 -3.48
N TYR A 11 18.21 -7.49 -2.43
CA TYR A 11 17.70 -7.65 -1.06
C TYR A 11 17.77 -6.35 -0.24
N LYS A 12 18.19 -5.23 -0.85
CA LYS A 12 18.22 -3.93 -0.18
C LYS A 12 16.84 -3.54 0.32
N GLY A 13 16.78 -3.19 1.60
CA GLY A 13 15.55 -2.74 2.25
C GLY A 13 14.48 -3.83 2.43
N ILE A 14 14.83 -5.12 2.39
CA ILE A 14 13.85 -6.22 2.59
C ILE A 14 13.38 -6.37 4.05
N LEU A 15 14.18 -5.90 5.02
CA LEU A 15 13.87 -5.99 6.44
C LEU A 15 12.58 -5.25 6.85
N PRO A 16 12.36 -3.96 6.51
CA PRO A 16 11.12 -3.28 6.86
C PRO A 16 9.86 -3.98 6.35
N PRO A 17 9.78 -4.44 5.07
CA PRO A 17 8.67 -5.28 4.59
C PRO A 17 8.41 -6.52 5.44
N ILE A 18 9.45 -7.31 5.76
CA ILE A 18 9.32 -8.55 6.56
C ILE A 18 8.74 -8.24 7.94
N MET A 19 9.24 -7.18 8.60
CA MET A 19 8.74 -6.78 9.92
C MET A 19 7.29 -6.27 9.87
N SER A 20 6.90 -5.63 8.77
CA SER A 20 5.59 -5.01 8.62
C SER A 20 4.48 -5.95 8.12
N ASP A 21 4.79 -7.07 7.45
CA ASP A 21 3.77 -7.87 6.77
C ASP A 21 2.79 -8.53 7.75
N THR A 22 3.29 -9.12 8.84
CA THR A 22 2.43 -9.74 9.87
C THR A 22 1.54 -8.72 10.59
N PRO A 23 2.08 -7.61 11.14
CA PRO A 23 1.26 -6.57 11.76
C PRO A 23 0.23 -5.95 10.80
N LYS A 24 0.64 -5.71 9.55
CA LYS A 24 -0.23 -5.19 8.48
C LYS A 24 -1.46 -6.07 8.28
N ARG A 25 -1.26 -7.38 8.10
CA ARG A 25 -2.37 -8.32 7.90
C ARG A 25 -3.24 -8.44 9.15
N ALA A 26 -2.63 -8.48 10.34
CA ALA A 26 -3.37 -8.56 11.60
C ALA A 26 -4.32 -7.37 11.78
N VAL A 27 -3.82 -6.14 11.60
CA VAL A 27 -4.65 -4.92 11.69
C VAL A 27 -5.70 -4.89 10.60
N LYS A 28 -5.37 -5.26 9.36
CA LYS A 28 -6.34 -5.31 8.27
C LYS A 28 -7.52 -6.22 8.59
N PHE A 29 -7.27 -7.47 8.99
CA PHE A 29 -8.33 -8.42 9.29
C PHE A 29 -9.11 -8.03 10.55
N PHE A 30 -8.42 -7.55 11.59
CA PHE A 30 -9.07 -7.06 12.80
C PHE A 30 -9.99 -5.87 12.50
N ALA A 31 -9.49 -4.83 11.83
CA ALA A 31 -10.26 -3.65 11.45
C ALA A 31 -11.44 -4.02 10.55
N PHE A 32 -11.21 -4.90 9.56
CA PHE A 32 -12.27 -5.37 8.68
C PHE A 32 -13.39 -6.08 9.44
N GLU A 33 -13.06 -6.97 10.40
CA GLU A 33 -14.04 -7.63 11.27
C GLU A 33 -14.87 -6.62 12.09
N GLN A 34 -14.23 -5.60 12.66
CA GLN A 34 -14.91 -4.56 13.44
C GLN A 34 -15.82 -3.69 12.57
N PHE A 35 -15.30 -3.20 11.43
CA PHE A 35 -16.10 -2.39 10.52
C PHE A 35 -17.22 -3.18 9.86
N LYS A 36 -17.00 -4.45 9.55
CA LYS A 36 -18.06 -5.34 9.05
C LYS A 36 -19.21 -5.42 10.05
N LYS A 37 -18.92 -5.58 11.35
CA LYS A 37 -19.96 -5.58 12.41
C LYS A 37 -20.67 -4.24 12.50
N PHE A 38 -19.92 -3.14 12.42
CA PHE A 38 -20.47 -1.79 12.46
C PHE A 38 -21.41 -1.51 11.28
N PHE A 39 -21.04 -1.87 10.05
CA PHE A 39 -21.84 -1.63 8.86
C PHE A 39 -22.94 -2.68 8.61
N SER A 40 -23.05 -3.71 9.44
CA SER A 40 -24.07 -4.77 9.27
C SER A 40 -25.40 -4.46 9.98
N ASP A 41 -25.51 -3.37 10.75
CA ASP A 41 -26.75 -2.83 11.37
C ASP A 41 -27.78 -3.91 11.80
N GLY A 42 -27.34 -4.95 12.53
CA GLY A 42 -28.22 -6.01 13.04
C GLY A 42 -28.84 -6.96 12.00
N THR A 43 -28.53 -6.81 10.71
CA THR A 43 -28.95 -7.72 9.64
C THR A 43 -27.98 -8.89 9.50
N ALA A 44 -28.50 -10.10 9.26
CA ALA A 44 -27.72 -11.34 9.19
C ALA A 44 -26.78 -11.42 7.97
N SER A 45 -26.90 -10.50 7.01
CA SER A 45 -26.08 -10.46 5.79
C SER A 45 -25.68 -9.01 5.48
N PRO A 46 -24.41 -8.63 5.66
CA PRO A 46 -23.97 -7.28 5.38
C PRO A 46 -24.11 -6.96 3.89
N THR A 47 -24.72 -5.81 3.58
CA THR A 47 -24.87 -5.28 2.21
C THR A 47 -23.51 -5.17 1.53
N ALA A 48 -23.43 -5.44 0.22
CA ALA A 48 -22.19 -5.30 -0.57
C ALA A 48 -21.52 -3.92 -0.41
N PHE A 49 -22.31 -2.86 -0.24
CA PHE A 49 -21.83 -1.52 0.07
C PHE A 49 -21.17 -1.42 1.46
N GLY A 50 -21.78 -2.01 2.49
CA GLY A 50 -21.22 -2.05 3.84
C GLY A 50 -19.90 -2.80 3.93
N LEU A 51 -19.77 -3.91 3.18
CA LEU A 51 -18.50 -4.65 3.07
C LEU A 51 -17.42 -3.86 2.32
N THR A 52 -17.81 -3.13 1.28
CA THR A 52 -16.90 -2.26 0.54
C THR A 52 -16.38 -1.11 1.42
N MET A 53 -17.27 -0.49 2.20
CA MET A 53 -16.90 0.59 3.12
C MET A 53 -16.06 0.09 4.29
N ALA A 54 -16.38 -1.09 4.82
CA ALA A 54 -15.56 -1.77 5.82
C ALA A 54 -14.14 -2.05 5.30
N GLY A 55 -14.04 -2.49 4.04
CA GLY A 55 -12.77 -2.69 3.33
C GLY A 55 -11.95 -1.41 3.19
N LEU A 56 -12.61 -0.30 2.81
CA LEU A 56 -11.97 1.02 2.70
C LEU A 56 -11.41 1.49 4.04
N CYS A 57 -12.23 1.47 5.10
CA CYS A 57 -11.82 1.90 6.43
C CYS A 57 -10.69 1.03 7.01
N ALA A 58 -10.76 -0.30 6.80
CA ALA A 58 -9.69 -1.21 7.18
C ALA A 58 -8.38 -0.90 6.44
N GLY A 59 -8.45 -0.59 5.13
CA GLY A 59 -7.30 -0.20 4.32
C GLY A 59 -6.66 1.12 4.75
N ILE A 60 -7.47 2.08 5.20
CA ILE A 60 -6.99 3.36 5.75
C ILE A 60 -6.24 3.13 7.06
N LEU A 61 -6.81 2.35 8.00
CA LEU A 61 -6.13 2.04 9.26
C LEU A 61 -4.82 1.26 9.03
N GLU A 62 -4.84 0.31 8.09
CA GLU A 62 -3.65 -0.42 7.66
C GLU A 62 -2.57 0.54 7.13
N ALA A 63 -2.94 1.55 6.33
CA ALA A 63 -2.00 2.53 5.79
C ALA A 63 -1.26 3.32 6.88
N PHE A 64 -1.92 3.71 7.98
CA PHE A 64 -1.25 4.40 9.09
C PHE A 64 -0.13 3.57 9.71
N LEU A 65 -0.36 2.27 9.91
CA LEU A 65 0.64 1.38 10.49
C LEU A 65 1.78 1.09 9.51
N VAL A 66 1.48 0.96 8.22
CA VAL A 66 2.44 0.54 7.19
C VAL A 66 3.31 1.70 6.70
N ASN A 67 2.78 2.93 6.67
CA ASN A 67 3.47 4.09 6.12
C ASN A 67 4.91 4.30 6.63
N PRO A 68 5.20 4.27 7.95
CA PRO A 68 6.57 4.46 8.44
C PRO A 68 7.55 3.39 7.94
N PHE A 69 7.10 2.13 7.80
CA PHE A 69 7.94 1.05 7.28
C PHE A 69 8.20 1.21 5.77
N GLU A 70 7.20 1.67 5.01
CA GLU A 70 7.34 1.92 3.59
C GLU A 70 8.28 3.10 3.29
N VAL A 71 8.23 4.19 4.08
CA VAL A 71 9.16 5.32 3.94
C VAL A 71 10.60 4.85 4.12
N VAL A 72 10.88 4.06 5.17
CA VAL A 72 12.22 3.52 5.43
C VAL A 72 12.67 2.58 4.31
N LYS A 73 11.77 1.70 3.84
CA LYS A 73 12.04 0.80 2.70
C LYS A 73 12.46 1.59 1.46
N ILE A 74 11.68 2.61 1.09
CA ILE A 74 11.93 3.40 -0.13
C ILE A 74 13.24 4.17 -0.02
N GLN A 75 13.54 4.76 1.15
CA GLN A 75 14.81 5.44 1.38
C GLN A 75 16.01 4.48 1.22
N LEU A 76 15.91 3.26 1.78
CA LEU A 76 16.93 2.23 1.65
C LEU A 76 17.08 1.69 0.22
N GLN A 77 15.99 1.67 -0.57
CA GLN A 77 16.02 1.22 -1.96
C GLN A 77 16.45 2.31 -2.94
N ALA A 78 16.24 3.58 -2.59
CA ALA A 78 16.73 4.73 -3.35
C ALA A 78 18.25 4.92 -3.22
N ASP A 79 18.87 4.39 -2.16
CA ASP A 79 20.31 4.47 -1.94
C ASP A 79 21.09 3.60 -2.96
N ARG A 80 21.79 4.27 -3.87
CA ARG A 80 22.64 3.67 -4.92
C ARG A 80 24.02 3.23 -4.42
N ASN A 81 24.35 3.45 -3.14
CA ASN A 81 25.62 2.99 -2.58
C ASN A 81 25.71 1.46 -2.60
N LYS A 82 26.94 0.90 -2.60
CA LYS A 82 27.13 -0.56 -2.56
C LYS A 82 26.46 -1.14 -1.30
N PHE A 83 25.93 -2.36 -1.40
CA PHE A 83 25.21 -3.02 -0.29
C PHE A 83 25.98 -3.02 1.03
N LYS A 84 27.32 -3.19 0.99
CA LYS A 84 28.20 -3.17 2.17
C LYS A 84 28.36 -1.79 2.84
N THR A 85 28.17 -0.71 2.08
CA THR A 85 28.28 0.67 2.59
C THR A 85 26.92 1.28 2.93
N GLN A 86 25.84 0.54 2.69
CA GLN A 86 24.49 0.98 2.96
C GLN A 86 24.23 1.06 4.46
N LYS A 87 23.54 2.12 4.88
CA LYS A 87 23.12 2.31 6.28
C LYS A 87 22.15 1.20 6.71
N SER A 88 22.28 0.74 7.95
CA SER A 88 21.32 -0.18 8.56
C SER A 88 19.92 0.45 8.64
N THR A 89 18.87 -0.36 8.57
CA THR A 89 17.47 0.07 8.72
C THR A 89 17.27 0.99 9.93
N PHE A 90 17.88 0.66 11.08
CA PHE A 90 17.78 1.47 12.30
C PHE A 90 18.52 2.80 12.21
N ALA A 91 19.65 2.85 11.50
CA ALA A 91 20.40 4.08 11.26
C ALA A 91 19.60 5.03 10.34
N THR A 92 18.97 4.49 9.29
CA THR A 92 18.08 5.24 8.41
C THR A 92 16.85 5.77 9.14
N VAL A 93 16.21 4.96 10.01
CA VAL A 93 15.11 5.44 10.86
C VAL A 93 15.56 6.62 11.73
N ARG A 94 16.72 6.49 12.40
CA ARG A 94 17.24 7.54 13.28
C ARG A 94 17.55 8.84 12.52
N GLU A 95 18.08 8.72 11.30
CA GLU A 95 18.34 9.87 10.42
C GLU A 95 17.04 10.56 9.99
N ILE A 96 16.05 9.81 9.52
CA ILE A 96 14.73 10.34 9.14
C ILE A 96 14.07 11.06 10.32
N VAL A 97 14.13 10.47 11.52
CA VAL A 97 13.58 11.10 12.74
C VAL A 97 14.35 12.36 13.11
N LYS A 98 15.68 12.37 12.93
CA LYS A 98 16.51 13.54 13.25
C LYS A 98 16.30 14.70 12.26
N GLU A 99 16.09 14.41 10.98
CA GLU A 99 15.93 15.41 9.93
C GLU A 99 14.48 15.92 9.78
N GLY A 100 13.51 15.01 9.83
CA GLY A 100 12.10 15.31 9.52
C GLY A 100 11.11 14.95 10.62
N GLY A 101 11.57 14.35 11.73
CA GLY A 101 10.73 13.96 12.86
C GLY A 101 9.69 12.88 12.52
N PHE A 102 8.61 12.87 13.29
CA PHE A 102 7.44 12.00 13.06
C PHE A 102 6.37 12.65 12.17
N GLY A 103 6.61 13.87 11.67
CA GLY A 103 5.63 14.60 10.87
C GLY A 103 5.63 14.21 9.38
N ASP A 104 4.93 15.02 8.58
CA ASP A 104 4.75 14.86 7.13
C ASP A 104 6.06 14.95 6.32
N ARG A 105 7.14 15.42 6.94
CA ARG A 105 8.48 15.52 6.37
C ARG A 105 9.41 14.35 6.74
N GLY A 106 9.01 13.52 7.70
CA GLY A 106 9.81 12.40 8.22
C GLY A 106 9.12 11.05 8.03
N LEU A 107 8.84 10.33 9.13
CA LEU A 107 8.25 8.98 9.08
C LEU A 107 6.83 8.93 8.48
N ASN A 108 6.07 10.03 8.55
CA ASN A 108 4.72 10.13 7.98
C ASN A 108 4.72 10.76 6.57
N LYS A 109 5.87 10.81 5.91
CA LYS A 109 5.97 11.31 4.53
C LYS A 109 5.05 10.54 3.58
N ALA A 110 4.28 11.29 2.80
CA ALA A 110 3.29 10.80 1.84
C ALA A 110 2.16 9.94 2.42
N LEU A 111 1.87 10.06 3.72
CA LEU A 111 0.78 9.33 4.38
C LEU A 111 -0.55 9.47 3.60
N THR A 112 -0.90 10.68 3.14
CA THR A 112 -2.11 10.91 2.33
C THR A 112 -2.13 10.11 1.02
N SER A 113 -0.97 9.91 0.39
CA SER A 113 -0.85 9.07 -0.81
C SER A 113 -0.99 7.59 -0.46
N THR A 114 -0.43 7.15 0.67
CA THR A 114 -0.54 5.77 1.14
C THR A 114 -1.98 5.42 1.55
N LEU A 115 -2.68 6.35 2.20
CA LEU A 115 -4.10 6.22 2.55
C LEU A 115 -4.97 6.09 1.29
N PHE A 116 -4.76 6.97 0.31
CA PHE A 116 -5.48 6.94 -0.96
C PHE A 116 -5.27 5.60 -1.70
N ARG A 117 -4.01 5.17 -1.78
CA ARG A 117 -3.62 3.89 -2.39
C ARG A 117 -4.31 2.70 -1.72
N ASN A 118 -4.13 2.54 -0.41
CA ASN A 118 -4.67 1.38 0.29
C ASN A 118 -6.20 1.42 0.36
N GLY A 119 -6.80 2.61 0.44
CA GLY A 119 -8.24 2.81 0.40
C GLY A 119 -8.84 2.36 -0.94
N ILE A 120 -8.33 2.87 -2.06
CA ILE A 120 -8.82 2.51 -3.41
C ILE A 120 -8.63 1.02 -3.68
N PHE A 121 -7.45 0.48 -3.38
CA PHE A 121 -7.16 -0.92 -3.62
C PHE A 121 -8.18 -1.82 -2.89
N ASN A 122 -8.39 -1.60 -1.59
CA ASN A 122 -9.33 -2.41 -0.83
C ASN A 122 -10.79 -2.17 -1.26
N MET A 123 -11.17 -0.93 -1.56
CA MET A 123 -12.52 -0.61 -2.05
C MET A 123 -12.85 -1.35 -3.34
N VAL A 124 -11.98 -1.27 -4.35
CA VAL A 124 -12.19 -1.93 -5.65
C VAL A 124 -12.16 -3.46 -5.49
N TYR A 125 -11.22 -3.98 -4.69
CA TYR A 125 -11.10 -5.42 -4.45
C TYR A 125 -12.37 -5.99 -3.79
N PHE A 126 -12.85 -5.39 -2.70
CA PHE A 126 -14.04 -5.87 -2.00
C PHE A 126 -15.31 -5.65 -2.82
N SER A 127 -15.45 -4.51 -3.50
CA SER A 127 -16.59 -4.24 -4.37
C SER A 127 -16.72 -5.29 -5.48
N PHE A 128 -15.63 -5.57 -6.21
CA PHE A 128 -15.65 -6.57 -7.27
C PHE A 128 -15.87 -7.98 -6.71
N TYR A 129 -15.18 -8.34 -5.61
CA TYR A 129 -15.29 -9.66 -5.02
C TYR A 129 -16.73 -9.98 -4.58
N HIS A 130 -17.44 -9.03 -3.97
CA HIS A 130 -18.81 -9.25 -3.50
C HIS A 130 -19.81 -9.30 -4.66
N ASN A 131 -19.73 -8.37 -5.62
CA ASN A 131 -20.63 -8.37 -6.78
C ASN A 131 -20.49 -9.63 -7.64
N VAL A 132 -19.26 -10.13 -7.84
CA VAL A 132 -19.03 -11.31 -8.70
C VAL A 132 -19.31 -12.63 -7.96
N LYS A 133 -19.03 -12.69 -6.65
CA LYS A 133 -19.31 -13.90 -5.86
C LYS A 133 -20.81 -14.22 -5.78
N ASP A 134 -21.66 -13.21 -5.84
CA ASP A 134 -23.12 -13.38 -5.77
C ASP A 134 -23.70 -13.84 -7.13
N ILE A 135 -23.02 -13.55 -8.24
CA ILE A 135 -23.44 -13.96 -9.60
C ILE A 135 -23.07 -15.42 -9.89
N ILE A 136 -21.93 -15.90 -9.37
CA ILE A 136 -21.46 -17.25 -9.64
C ILE A 136 -21.92 -18.19 -8.52
N PRO A 137 -22.78 -19.20 -8.78
CA PRO A 137 -23.23 -20.14 -7.77
C PRO A 137 -22.07 -21.00 -7.23
N LYS A 138 -22.17 -21.44 -5.97
CA LYS A 138 -21.17 -22.33 -5.35
C LYS A 138 -21.31 -23.73 -5.94
N SER A 139 -20.23 -24.30 -6.44
CA SER A 139 -20.17 -25.73 -6.76
C SER A 139 -19.91 -26.53 -5.48
N GLU A 140 -20.52 -27.72 -5.36
CA GLU A 140 -20.28 -28.66 -4.26
C GLU A 140 -18.85 -29.23 -4.27
N ASP A 141 -18.22 -29.26 -5.45
CA ASP A 141 -16.82 -29.66 -5.61
C ASP A 141 -15.83 -28.64 -5.04
N ALA A 142 -15.06 -29.04 -4.04
CA ALA A 142 -14.04 -28.20 -3.39
C ALA A 142 -12.98 -27.67 -4.39
N ARG A 143 -12.62 -28.46 -5.41
CA ARG A 143 -11.67 -28.04 -6.46
C ARG A 143 -12.24 -26.95 -7.35
N LEU A 144 -13.51 -27.07 -7.75
CA LEU A 144 -14.18 -26.06 -8.58
C LEU A 144 -14.42 -24.78 -7.79
N ASP A 145 -14.81 -24.85 -6.52
CA ASP A 145 -14.94 -23.64 -5.68
C ASP A 145 -13.58 -22.97 -5.43
N PHE A 146 -12.49 -23.73 -5.31
CA PHE A 146 -11.13 -23.16 -5.24
C PHE A 146 -10.77 -22.39 -6.53
N PHE A 147 -10.91 -23.01 -7.70
CA PHE A 147 -10.61 -22.37 -8.99
C PHE A 147 -11.50 -21.14 -9.23
N ARG A 148 -12.78 -21.21 -8.85
CA ARG A 148 -13.71 -20.09 -8.92
C ARG A 148 -13.21 -18.91 -8.07
N ARG A 149 -12.87 -19.15 -6.79
CA ARG A 149 -12.33 -18.10 -5.91
C ARG A 149 -11.01 -17.55 -6.42
N PHE A 150 -10.18 -18.40 -7.01
CA PHE A 150 -8.92 -18.00 -7.61
C PHE A 150 -9.11 -17.04 -8.79
N VAL A 151 -9.99 -17.38 -9.74
CA VAL A 151 -10.28 -16.53 -10.92
C VAL A 151 -10.91 -15.21 -10.50
N ILE A 152 -11.89 -15.23 -9.59
CA ILE A 152 -12.52 -14.01 -9.07
C ILE A 152 -11.46 -13.12 -8.38
N GLY A 153 -10.61 -13.72 -7.54
CA GLY A 153 -9.54 -13.00 -6.86
C GLY A 153 -8.50 -12.41 -7.82
N LEU A 154 -8.16 -13.14 -8.90
CA LEU A 154 -7.23 -12.68 -9.93
C LEU A 154 -7.81 -11.48 -10.69
N MET A 155 -9.06 -11.56 -11.14
CA MET A 155 -9.74 -10.47 -11.84
C MET A 155 -9.90 -9.24 -10.94
N ALA A 156 -10.31 -9.45 -9.68
CA ALA A 156 -10.38 -8.39 -8.67
C ALA A 156 -9.02 -7.71 -8.47
N GLY A 157 -7.96 -8.51 -8.38
CA GLY A 157 -6.58 -8.05 -8.22
C GLY A 157 -6.12 -7.21 -9.41
N VAL A 158 -6.36 -7.68 -10.64
CA VAL A 158 -5.99 -6.93 -11.87
C VAL A 158 -6.69 -5.58 -11.91
N LEU A 159 -8.02 -5.55 -11.70
CA LEU A 159 -8.80 -4.30 -11.72
C LEU A 159 -8.36 -3.34 -10.60
N ALA A 160 -8.19 -3.86 -9.38
CA ALA A 160 -7.71 -3.06 -8.26
C ALA A 160 -6.31 -2.50 -8.51
N SER A 161 -5.41 -3.29 -9.09
CA SER A 161 -4.07 -2.85 -9.47
C SER A 161 -4.12 -1.76 -10.54
N THR A 162 -4.89 -1.91 -11.61
CA THR A 162 -5.00 -0.91 -12.68
C THR A 162 -5.47 0.45 -12.14
N MET A 163 -6.47 0.45 -11.26
CA MET A 163 -6.95 1.69 -10.61
C MET A 163 -5.92 2.28 -9.62
N ASN A 164 -5.04 1.45 -9.07
CA ASN A 164 -4.10 1.85 -8.03
C ASN A 164 -2.74 2.35 -8.58
N ILE A 165 -2.38 1.98 -9.82
CA ILE A 165 -1.11 2.37 -10.46
C ILE A 165 -0.85 3.89 -10.40
N PRO A 166 -1.82 4.78 -10.71
CA PRO A 166 -1.58 6.23 -10.62
C PRO A 166 -1.21 6.68 -9.20
N ALA A 167 -1.84 6.10 -8.18
CA ALA A 167 -1.54 6.38 -6.78
C ALA A 167 -0.14 5.87 -6.38
N ASP A 168 0.29 4.74 -6.94
CA ASP A 168 1.64 4.20 -6.75
C ASP A 168 2.72 5.10 -7.37
N VAL A 169 2.45 5.67 -8.57
CA VAL A 169 3.36 6.64 -9.21
C VAL A 169 3.54 7.86 -8.31
N VAL A 170 2.44 8.48 -7.88
CA VAL A 170 2.45 9.67 -7.00
C VAL A 170 3.22 9.39 -5.71
N LYS A 171 2.93 8.25 -5.08
CA LYS A 171 3.59 7.83 -3.85
C LYS A 171 5.10 7.68 -4.03
N SER A 172 5.53 7.01 -5.10
CA SER A 172 6.96 6.81 -5.38
C SER A 172 7.68 8.13 -5.69
N ARG A 173 7.02 9.10 -6.32
CA ARG A 173 7.56 10.46 -6.56
C ARG A 173 7.70 11.27 -5.27
N ILE A 174 6.76 11.15 -4.33
CA ILE A 174 6.83 11.85 -3.04
C ILE A 174 7.85 11.18 -2.10
N GLN A 175 7.78 9.85 -1.95
CA GLN A 175 8.63 9.11 -1.01
C GLN A 175 10.06 8.91 -1.54
N GLY A 176 10.25 8.94 -2.86
CA GLY A 176 11.54 8.85 -3.52
C GLY A 176 12.39 10.13 -3.44
N PRO A 177 13.61 10.08 -4.01
CA PRO A 177 14.53 11.21 -4.05
C PRO A 177 13.92 12.37 -4.85
N GLN A 178 14.00 13.58 -4.29
CA GLN A 178 13.51 14.78 -4.97
C GLN A 178 14.44 15.13 -6.15
N PRO A 179 13.89 15.66 -7.26
CA PRO A 179 14.67 15.97 -8.46
C PRO A 179 15.67 17.12 -8.27
N LEU A 180 15.47 17.99 -7.28
CA LEU A 180 16.37 19.09 -6.94
C LEU A 180 16.85 18.99 -5.47
N PRO A 181 18.16 19.09 -5.19
CA PRO A 181 18.67 19.13 -3.82
C PRO A 181 18.11 20.36 -3.08
N GLY A 182 17.48 20.16 -1.93
CA GLY A 182 16.97 21.24 -1.08
C GLY A 182 15.59 21.81 -1.44
N GLN A 183 14.98 21.40 -2.56
CA GLN A 183 13.60 21.78 -2.91
C GLN A 183 12.66 20.57 -2.91
N VAL A 184 11.58 20.65 -2.13
CA VAL A 184 10.50 19.65 -2.13
C VAL A 184 9.56 19.97 -3.29
N LYS A 185 9.79 19.36 -4.45
CA LYS A 185 8.94 19.51 -5.65
C LYS A 185 7.60 18.81 -5.48
N TYR A 186 7.62 17.59 -4.92
CA TYR A 186 6.42 16.76 -4.74
C TYR A 186 5.95 16.80 -3.29
N HIS A 187 4.80 17.44 -3.05
CA HIS A 187 4.19 17.54 -1.71
C HIS A 187 2.69 17.32 -1.77
N GLY A 188 2.20 16.29 -1.08
CA GLY A 188 0.78 15.92 -1.04
C GLY A 188 0.29 15.20 -2.30
N CYS A 189 -0.70 14.32 -2.14
CA CYS A 189 -1.21 13.44 -3.19
C CYS A 189 -1.75 14.23 -4.39
N PHE A 190 -2.75 15.10 -4.18
CA PHE A 190 -3.43 15.83 -5.26
C PHE A 190 -2.54 16.82 -6.02
N ARG A 191 -1.63 17.51 -5.31
CA ARG A 191 -0.69 18.43 -5.95
C ARG A 191 0.32 17.66 -6.82
N THR A 192 0.80 16.52 -6.33
CA THR A 192 1.72 15.67 -7.10
C THR A 192 1.03 15.06 -8.31
N ILE A 193 -0.23 14.62 -8.20
CA ILE A 193 -1.04 14.19 -9.35
C ILE A 193 -1.09 15.29 -10.41
N LYS A 194 -1.40 16.52 -10.01
CA LYS A 194 -1.47 17.66 -10.93
C LYS A 194 -0.12 17.94 -11.61
N ILE A 195 0.98 17.89 -10.85
CA ILE A 195 2.33 18.14 -11.38
C ILE A 195 2.71 17.04 -12.39
N VAL A 196 2.53 15.77 -12.03
CA VAL A 196 2.84 14.64 -12.93
C VAL A 196 2.02 14.73 -14.22
N TYR A 197 0.72 15.00 -14.12
CA TYR A 197 -0.14 15.17 -15.30
C TYR A 197 0.28 16.36 -16.19
N THR A 198 0.75 17.45 -15.57
CA THR A 198 1.16 18.65 -16.33
C THR A 198 2.55 18.50 -16.96
N GLU A 199 3.47 17.77 -16.30
CA GLU A 199 4.87 17.69 -16.72
C GLU A 199 5.22 16.41 -17.51
N GLU A 200 4.57 15.29 -17.20
CA GLU A 200 4.89 13.97 -17.78
C GLU A 200 3.80 13.47 -18.76
N GLY A 201 2.58 14.01 -18.70
CA GLY A 201 1.43 13.61 -19.52
C GLY A 201 0.56 12.56 -18.86
#